data_AF-A0A936RYP3-F1
#
_entry.id   AF-A0A936RYP3-F1
#
_cell.length_a   1.000
_cell.length_b   1.000
_cell.length_c   1.000
_cell.angle_alpha   90.00
_cell.angle_beta   90.00
_cell.angle_gamma   90.00
#
_symmetry.space_group_name_H-M   'P 1'
#
loop_
_entity.id
_entity.type
_entity.pdbx_description
1 polymer ?
#
loop_
_entity_poly.entity_id
_entity_poly.type
_entity_poly.pdbx_seq_one_letter_code
_entity_poly.pdbx_strand_id
1 'polypeptide(L)'
;MLAPIWHVLVSLGTASFMVAALGLGLLLAAGPVAILVSGLMGVFLRVEACFVEPTTQRSVTDKFFICIAALLSYSPAIATLYVPFRGLVTGTLAFRGPGQQYTLKADPYGFWQAEAFWLMGAAALAYLATQYWYSRYQRTRQKAAETT
;
A
#
# COMPACT_ATOMS: atom_id res chain seq x y z
N MET A 1 -48.20 -23.13 10.49
CA MET A 1 -46.99 -23.33 9.66
C MET A 1 -45.71 -22.67 10.22
N LEU A 2 -45.69 -22.12 11.46
CA LEU A 2 -44.46 -21.50 12.05
C LEU A 2 -43.59 -22.44 12.92
N ALA A 3 -44.17 -23.50 13.49
CA ALA A 3 -43.45 -24.43 14.38
C ALA A 3 -42.17 -25.09 13.79
N PRO A 4 -42.14 -25.52 12.51
CA PRO A 4 -40.93 -26.15 11.97
C PRO A 4 -39.78 -25.15 11.77
N ILE A 5 -40.09 -23.88 11.49
CA ILE A 5 -39.08 -22.81 11.31
C ILE A 5 -38.47 -22.43 12.67
N TRP A 6 -39.27 -22.45 13.74
CA TRP A 6 -38.83 -22.15 15.09
C TRP A 6 -37.76 -23.13 15.61
N HIS A 7 -37.90 -24.43 15.31
CA HIS A 7 -36.90 -25.43 15.70
C HIS A 7 -35.55 -25.23 14.98
N VAL A 8 -35.56 -24.76 13.73
CA VAL A 8 -34.34 -24.42 12.98
C VAL A 8 -33.70 -23.13 13.51
N LEU A 9 -34.50 -22.14 13.91
CA LEU A 9 -34.01 -20.91 14.56
C LEU A 9 -33.36 -21.16 15.92
N VAL A 10 -33.92 -22.08 16.71
CA VAL A 10 -33.33 -22.45 18.02
C VAL A 10 -32.00 -23.20 17.84
N SER A 11 -31.84 -24.02 16.78
CA SER A 11 -30.57 -24.69 16.51
C SER A 11 -29.47 -23.74 16.02
N LEU A 12 -29.84 -22.62 15.37
CA LEU A 12 -28.94 -21.52 15.01
C LEU A 12 -28.41 -20.75 16.24
N GLY A 13 -29.03 -20.90 17.43
CA GLY A 13 -28.54 -20.32 18.69
C GLY A 13 -27.49 -21.16 19.42
N THR A 14 -27.09 -22.31 18.87
CA THR A 14 -26.13 -23.22 19.53
C THR A 14 -24.68 -22.73 19.44
N ALA A 15 -23.89 -22.98 20.48
CA ALA A 15 -22.49 -22.55 20.54
C ALA A 15 -21.66 -23.05 19.34
N SER A 16 -21.90 -24.28 18.88
CA SER A 16 -21.23 -24.86 17.71
C SER A 16 -21.53 -24.08 16.43
N PHE A 17 -22.78 -23.62 16.23
CA PHE A 17 -23.14 -22.78 15.10
C PHE A 17 -22.47 -21.40 15.18
N MET A 18 -22.44 -20.78 16.36
CA MET A 18 -21.77 -19.49 16.55
C MET A 18 -20.26 -19.56 16.26
N VAL A 19 -19.58 -20.63 16.70
CA VAL A 19 -18.15 -20.85 16.41
C VAL A 19 -17.93 -21.08 14.91
N ALA A 20 -18.78 -21.87 14.25
CA ALA A 20 -18.68 -22.09 12.82
C ALA A 20 -18.94 -20.80 12.01
N ALA A 21 -19.93 -19.99 12.41
CA ALA A 21 -20.24 -18.71 11.78
C ALA A 21 -19.11 -17.69 12.00
N LEU A 22 -18.51 -17.65 13.19
CA LEU A 22 -17.34 -16.82 13.49
C LEU A 22 -16.13 -17.27 12.66
N GLY A 23 -15.88 -18.58 12.58
CA GLY A 23 -14.79 -19.15 11.79
C GLY A 23 -14.96 -18.85 10.29
N LEU A 24 -16.17 -18.99 9.76
CA LEU A 24 -16.49 -18.63 8.38
C LEU A 24 -16.33 -17.12 8.15
N GLY A 25 -16.82 -16.29 9.07
CA GLY A 25 -16.66 -14.83 9.01
C GLY A 25 -15.18 -14.42 9.03
N LEU A 26 -14.37 -15.04 9.89
CA LEU A 26 -12.94 -14.80 9.97
C LEU A 26 -12.23 -15.26 8.70
N LEU A 27 -12.58 -16.41 8.14
CA LEU A 27 -12.03 -16.91 6.89
C LEU A 27 -12.36 -15.96 5.73
N LEU A 28 -13.60 -15.49 5.64
CA LEU A 28 -14.05 -14.55 4.61
C LEU A 28 -13.40 -13.16 4.76
N ALA A 29 -13.10 -12.74 5.98
CA ALA A 29 -12.40 -11.48 6.24
C ALA A 29 -10.88 -11.60 5.97
N ALA A 30 -10.25 -12.68 6.43
CA ALA A 30 -8.80 -12.88 6.35
C ALA A 30 -8.35 -13.35 4.97
N GLY A 31 -9.17 -14.14 4.26
CA GLY A 31 -8.84 -14.72 2.96
C GLY A 31 -8.40 -13.67 1.92
N PRO A 32 -9.18 -12.61 1.67
CA PRO A 32 -8.79 -11.54 0.74
C PRO A 32 -7.49 -10.85 1.14
N VAL A 33 -7.29 -10.59 2.43
CA VAL A 33 -6.06 -9.96 2.95
C VAL A 33 -4.86 -10.87 2.73
N ALA A 34 -4.99 -12.17 3.02
CA ALA A 34 -3.93 -13.15 2.81
C ALA A 34 -3.56 -13.27 1.32
N ILE A 35 -4.54 -13.28 0.42
CA ILE A 35 -4.33 -13.29 -1.03
C ILE A 35 -3.61 -12.02 -1.48
N LEU A 36 -4.03 -10.85 -0.99
CA LEU A 36 -3.37 -9.58 -1.33
C LEU A 36 -1.92 -9.53 -0.85
N VAL A 37 -1.67 -9.93 0.40
CA VAL A 37 -0.32 -9.92 0.98
C VAL A 37 0.57 -10.94 0.28
N SER A 38 0.09 -12.16 0.03
CA SER A 38 0.87 -13.19 -0.67
C SER A 38 1.12 -12.81 -2.14
N GLY A 39 0.14 -12.24 -2.83
CA GLY A 39 0.29 -11.72 -4.19
C GLY A 39 1.31 -10.59 -4.26
N LEU A 40 1.24 -9.64 -3.33
CA LEU A 40 2.21 -8.54 -3.22
C LEU A 40 3.62 -9.08 -2.97
N MET A 41 3.77 -10.01 -2.02
CA MET A 41 5.04 -10.66 -1.73
C MET A 41 5.56 -11.40 -2.98
N GLY A 42 4.71 -12.11 -3.71
CA GLY A 42 5.05 -12.81 -4.94
C GLY A 42 5.62 -11.88 -6.01
N VAL A 43 5.05 -10.68 -6.17
CA VAL A 43 5.58 -9.66 -7.10
C VAL A 43 6.99 -9.24 -6.70
N PHE A 44 7.22 -8.94 -5.41
CA PHE A 44 8.55 -8.50 -4.94
C PHE A 44 9.58 -9.63 -4.98
N LEU A 45 9.21 -10.87 -4.64
CA LEU A 45 10.08 -12.04 -4.76
C LEU A 45 10.44 -12.32 -6.23
N ARG A 46 9.49 -12.16 -7.16
CA ARG A 46 9.77 -12.28 -8.60
C ARG A 46 10.78 -11.24 -9.05
N VAL A 47 10.61 -9.99 -8.62
CA VAL A 47 11.57 -8.92 -8.89
C VAL A 47 12.94 -9.24 -8.30
N GLU A 48 13.01 -9.75 -7.08
CA GLU A 48 14.28 -10.17 -6.46
C GLU A 48 14.98 -11.26 -7.28
N ALA A 49 14.24 -12.27 -7.75
CA ALA A 49 14.79 -13.29 -8.64
C ALA A 49 15.41 -12.68 -9.92
N CYS A 50 14.78 -11.65 -10.51
CA CYS A 50 15.30 -10.95 -11.70
C CYS A 50 16.60 -10.14 -11.45
N PHE A 51 16.98 -9.88 -10.20
CA PHE A 51 18.21 -9.18 -9.85
C PHE A 51 19.31 -10.11 -9.32
N VAL A 52 19.00 -11.39 -9.03
CA VAL A 52 19.99 -12.39 -8.55
C VAL A 52 20.84 -12.92 -9.71
N GLU A 53 20.21 -13.27 -10.83
CA GLU A 53 20.86 -13.72 -12.07
C GLU A 53 20.65 -12.66 -13.16
N PRO A 54 21.55 -11.67 -13.28
CA PRO A 54 21.47 -10.70 -14.35
C PRO A 54 21.75 -11.39 -15.69
N THR A 55 20.73 -11.92 -16.35
CA THR A 55 20.81 -12.37 -17.74
C THR A 55 21.01 -11.16 -18.65
N THR A 56 21.82 -11.34 -19.70
CA THR A 56 22.16 -10.30 -20.68
C THR A 56 20.94 -9.73 -21.39
N GLN A 57 19.82 -10.47 -21.44
CA GLN A 57 18.54 -10.00 -21.97
C GLN A 57 17.40 -10.33 -21.01
N ARG A 58 16.81 -9.29 -20.39
CA ARG A 58 15.58 -9.42 -19.59
C ARG A 58 14.37 -9.62 -20.49
N SER A 59 13.54 -10.61 -20.15
CA SER A 59 12.25 -10.84 -20.80
C SER A 59 11.31 -9.64 -20.62
N VAL A 60 10.37 -9.46 -21.56
CA VAL A 60 9.30 -8.45 -21.47
C VAL A 60 8.50 -8.63 -20.17
N THR A 61 8.25 -9.88 -19.79
CA THR A 61 7.54 -10.23 -18.55
C THR A 61 8.28 -9.73 -17.31
N ASP A 62 9.61 -9.85 -17.27
CA ASP A 62 10.41 -9.38 -16.13
C ASP A 62 10.39 -7.85 -16.03
N LYS A 63 10.45 -7.15 -17.18
CA LYS A 63 10.30 -5.68 -17.22
C LYS A 63 8.93 -5.25 -16.70
N PHE A 64 7.87 -5.97 -17.08
CA PHE A 64 6.51 -5.70 -16.61
C PHE A 64 6.40 -5.82 -15.09
N PHE A 65 6.90 -6.91 -14.49
CA PHE A 65 6.89 -7.07 -13.03
C PHE A 65 7.73 -6.02 -12.30
N ILE A 66 8.88 -5.64 -12.85
CA ILE A 66 9.70 -4.55 -12.31
C ILE A 66 8.93 -3.22 -12.35
N CYS A 67 8.25 -2.90 -13.45
CA CYS A 67 7.42 -1.69 -13.57
C CYS A 67 6.28 -1.70 -12.54
N ILE A 68 5.57 -2.82 -12.37
CA ILE A 68 4.51 -2.95 -11.36
C ILE A 68 5.08 -2.73 -9.95
N ALA A 69 6.18 -3.41 -9.61
CA ALA A 69 6.78 -3.25 -8.29
C ALA A 69 7.26 -1.82 -8.05
N ALA A 70 7.81 -1.15 -9.06
CA ALA A 70 8.20 0.25 -8.96
C ALA A 70 6.98 1.14 -8.68
N LEU A 71 5.90 0.99 -9.45
CA LEU A 71 4.65 1.72 -9.23
C LEU A 71 4.09 1.48 -7.82
N LEU A 72 4.07 0.22 -7.36
CA LEU A 72 3.61 -0.13 -6.01
C LEU A 72 4.49 0.50 -4.92
N SER A 73 5.82 0.52 -5.12
CA SER A 73 6.77 1.11 -4.17
C SER A 73 6.58 2.62 -4.00
N TYR A 74 6.30 3.34 -5.09
CA TYR A 74 6.08 4.80 -5.07
C TYR A 74 4.62 5.20 -4.82
N SER A 75 3.68 4.26 -4.88
CA SER A 75 2.25 4.53 -4.69
C SER A 75 1.92 5.28 -3.38
N PRO A 76 2.54 4.98 -2.22
CA PRO A 76 2.23 5.71 -0.99
C PRO A 76 2.68 7.17 -1.04
N ALA A 77 3.84 7.43 -1.65
CA ALA A 77 4.34 8.79 -1.84
C ALA A 77 3.42 9.59 -2.77
N ILE A 78 2.97 9.00 -3.88
CA ILE A 78 2.03 9.62 -4.82
C ILE A 78 0.68 9.88 -4.14
N ALA A 79 0.16 8.91 -3.38
CA ALA A 79 -1.10 9.07 -2.66
C ALA A 79 -1.02 10.20 -1.61
N THR A 80 0.13 10.36 -0.97
CA THR A 80 0.37 11.42 0.02
C THR A 80 0.36 12.82 -0.61
N LEU A 81 0.69 12.94 -1.90
CA LEU A 81 0.59 14.22 -2.65
C LEU A 81 -0.84 14.68 -2.90
N TYR A 82 -1.85 13.83 -2.72
CA TYR A 82 -3.25 14.20 -2.95
C TYR A 82 -3.69 15.36 -2.04
N VAL A 83 -3.35 15.30 -0.76
CA VAL A 83 -3.74 16.31 0.23
C VAL A 83 -3.14 17.70 -0.08
N PRO A 84 -1.82 17.84 -0.28
CA PRO A 84 -1.22 19.13 -0.64
C PRO A 84 -1.75 19.65 -1.98
N PHE A 85 -1.84 18.79 -3.00
CA PHE A 85 -2.40 19.18 -4.29
C PHE A 85 -3.83 19.74 -4.17
N ARG A 86 -4.69 19.07 -3.40
CA ARG A 86 -6.05 19.56 -3.12
C ARG A 86 -5.99 20.90 -2.38
N GLY A 87 -5.09 21.04 -1.41
CA GLY A 87 -4.89 22.26 -0.65
C GLY A 87 -4.53 23.47 -1.52
N LEU A 88 -3.66 23.28 -2.52
CA LEU A 88 -3.29 24.32 -3.49
C LEU A 88 -4.48 24.75 -4.36
N VAL A 89 -5.33 23.80 -4.77
CA VAL A 89 -6.51 24.08 -5.60
C VAL A 89 -7.61 24.79 -4.80
N THR A 90 -7.86 24.36 -3.56
CA THR A 90 -8.94 24.92 -2.73
C THR A 90 -8.51 26.13 -1.89
N GLY A 91 -7.21 26.36 -1.74
CA GLY A 91 -6.64 27.34 -0.81
C GLY A 91 -6.87 26.98 0.66
N THR A 92 -7.22 25.72 0.95
CA THR A 92 -7.59 25.25 2.30
C THR A 92 -7.05 23.85 2.57
N LEU A 93 -6.35 23.69 3.69
CA LEU A 93 -5.83 22.41 4.19
C LEU A 93 -6.52 22.07 5.50
N ALA A 94 -7.08 20.87 5.59
CA ALA A 94 -7.70 20.37 6.82
C ALA A 94 -6.89 19.19 7.35
N PHE A 95 -6.42 19.29 8.60
CA PHE A 95 -5.94 18.11 9.33
C PHE A 95 -7.12 17.43 10.03
N ARG A 96 -7.01 16.12 10.29
CA ARG A 96 -8.05 15.38 11.04
C ARG A 96 -8.08 15.89 12.49
N GLY A 97 -8.97 16.82 12.77
CA GLY A 97 -9.28 17.36 14.09
C GLY A 97 -10.25 18.54 13.99
N PRO A 98 -11.19 18.72 14.94
CA PRO A 98 -12.09 19.86 14.92
C PRO A 98 -11.29 21.18 14.98
N GLY A 99 -11.58 22.12 14.08
CA GLY A 99 -10.98 23.46 14.05
C GLY A 99 -9.60 23.59 13.39
N GLN A 100 -8.98 22.49 12.92
CA GLN A 100 -7.66 22.51 12.28
C GLN A 100 -7.77 22.72 10.75
N GLN A 101 -8.34 23.86 10.34
CA GLN A 101 -8.38 24.28 8.93
C GLN A 101 -7.43 25.45 8.71
N TYR A 102 -6.36 25.21 7.97
CA TYR A 102 -5.43 26.24 7.54
C TYR A 102 -5.90 26.78 6.20
N THR A 103 -6.25 28.07 6.16
CA THR A 103 -6.69 28.71 4.92
C THR A 103 -5.65 29.72 4.49
N LEU A 104 -5.33 29.76 3.21
CA LEU A 104 -4.33 30.67 2.66
C LEU A 104 -4.67 32.15 2.93
N LYS A 105 -5.96 32.47 3.04
CA LYS A 105 -6.45 33.83 3.28
C LYS A 105 -6.34 34.28 4.74
N ALA A 106 -6.61 33.39 5.69
CA ALA A 106 -6.64 33.75 7.11
C ALA A 106 -5.29 33.50 7.81
N ASP A 107 -4.56 32.47 7.40
CA ASP A 107 -3.26 32.09 7.96
C ASP A 107 -2.33 31.55 6.85
N PRO A 108 -1.69 32.45 6.08
CA PRO A 108 -0.81 32.04 4.99
C PRO A 108 0.42 31.28 5.48
N TYR A 109 0.95 31.61 6.67
CA TYR A 109 2.11 30.94 7.22
C TYR A 109 1.79 29.50 7.64
N GLY A 110 0.70 29.29 8.38
CA GLY A 110 0.24 27.96 8.76
C GLY A 110 -0.14 27.09 7.56
N PHE A 111 -0.75 27.68 6.53
CA PHE A 111 -1.05 26.98 5.27
C PHE A 111 0.22 26.46 4.59
N TRP A 112 1.24 27.29 4.38
CA TRP A 112 2.48 26.85 3.72
C TRP A 112 3.30 25.88 4.58
N GLN A 113 3.26 26.02 5.92
CA GLN A 113 3.89 25.06 6.83
C GLN A 113 3.21 23.69 6.76
N ALA A 114 1.87 23.66 6.72
CA ALA A 114 1.09 22.44 6.54
C ALA A 114 1.39 21.76 5.21
N GLU A 115 1.46 22.54 4.14
CA GLU A 115 1.79 22.07 2.79
C GLU A 115 3.20 21.45 2.75
N ALA A 116 4.19 22.16 3.31
CA ALA A 116 5.56 21.69 3.39
C ALA A 116 5.68 20.38 4.20
N PHE A 117 4.90 20.22 5.28
CA PHE A 117 4.86 18.99 6.06
C PHE A 117 4.40 17.79 5.22
N TRP A 118 3.32 17.94 4.44
CA TRP A 118 2.84 16.89 3.54
C TRP A 118 3.86 16.55 2.45
N LEU A 119 4.49 17.55 1.85
CA LEU A 119 5.53 17.37 0.85
C LEU A 119 6.76 16.65 1.43
N MET A 120 7.16 16.99 2.66
CA MET A 120 8.25 16.31 3.36
C MET A 120 7.91 14.83 3.63
N GLY A 121 6.67 14.53 4.02
CA GLY A 121 6.19 13.15 4.16
C GLY A 121 6.23 12.37 2.85
N ALA A 122 5.76 12.97 1.75
CA ALA A 122 5.82 12.37 0.42
C ALA A 122 7.27 12.12 -0.02
N ALA A 123 8.16 13.09 0.20
CA ALA A 123 9.58 12.97 -0.10
C ALA A 123 10.25 11.85 0.72
N ALA A 124 9.93 11.72 2.01
CA ALA A 124 10.45 10.64 2.85
C ALA A 124 10.03 9.25 2.35
N LEU A 125 8.75 9.09 1.97
CA LEU A 125 8.26 7.83 1.39
C LEU A 125 8.92 7.52 0.04
N ALA A 126 9.06 8.52 -0.83
CA ALA A 126 9.75 8.37 -2.10
C ALA A 126 11.24 8.01 -1.90
N TYR A 127 11.89 8.58 -0.90
CA TYR A 127 13.26 8.26 -0.54
C TYR A 127 13.41 6.80 -0.10
N LEU A 128 12.52 6.29 0.76
CA LEU A 128 12.54 4.88 1.17
C LEU A 128 12.38 3.93 -0.02
N ALA A 129 11.44 4.22 -0.92
CA ALA A 129 11.28 3.49 -2.17
C ALA A 129 12.56 3.56 -3.01
N THR A 130 13.16 4.74 -3.13
CA THR A 130 14.42 4.93 -3.88
C THR A 130 15.55 4.09 -3.30
N GLN A 131 15.72 4.05 -1.97
CA GLN A 131 16.76 3.26 -1.30
C GLN A 131 16.60 1.76 -1.55
N TYR A 132 15.35 1.27 -1.57
CA TYR A 132 15.05 -0.10 -1.95
C TYR A 132 15.55 -0.45 -3.37
N TRP A 133 15.34 0.44 -4.34
CA TRP A 133 15.78 0.23 -5.73
C TRP A 133 17.28 0.47 -5.92
N TYR A 134 17.83 1.47 -5.25
CA TYR A 134 19.23 1.84 -5.35
C TYR A 134 20.16 0.73 -4.85
N SER A 135 19.84 0.12 -3.71
CA SER A 135 20.61 -1.02 -3.19
C SER A 135 20.65 -2.21 -4.16
N ARG A 136 19.55 -2.46 -4.89
CA ARG A 136 19.50 -3.50 -5.93
C ARG A 136 20.35 -3.15 -7.14
N TYR A 137 20.24 -1.91 -7.61
CA TYR A 137 21.07 -1.41 -8.71
C TYR A 137 22.57 -1.53 -8.39
N GLN A 138 22.99 -1.15 -7.19
CA GLN A 138 24.39 -1.29 -6.76
C GLN A 138 24.86 -2.74 -6.76
N ARG A 139 24.07 -3.67 -6.20
CA ARG A 139 24.41 -5.11 -6.17
C ARG A 139 24.55 -5.69 -7.57
N THR A 140 23.64 -5.35 -8.48
CA THR A 140 23.73 -5.80 -9.89
C THR A 140 24.97 -5.25 -10.58
N ARG A 141 25.30 -3.98 -10.34
CA ARG A 141 26.50 -3.35 -10.89
C ARG A 141 27.79 -3.99 -10.36
N GLN A 142 27.86 -4.34 -9.08
CA GLN A 142 29.01 -5.05 -8.49
C GLN A 142 29.24 -6.41 -9.14
N LYS A 143 28.18 -7.23 -9.27
CA LYS A 143 28.26 -8.54 -9.94
C LYS A 143 28.72 -8.46 -11.40
N ALA A 144 28.30 -7.42 -12.12
CA ALA A 144 28.75 -7.19 -13.49
C ALA A 144 30.25 -6.84 -13.57
N ALA A 145 30.78 -6.14 -12.56
CA ALA A 145 32.20 -5.80 -12.50
C ALA A 145 33.08 -7.01 -12.12
N GLU A 146 32.57 -7.96 -11.33
CA GLU A 146 33.30 -9.20 -10.97
C GLU A 146 33.38 -10.22 -12.12
N THR A 147 32.52 -10.08 -13.13
CA THR A 147 32.44 -10.99 -14.29
C THR A 147 33.17 -10.48 -15.53
N THR A 148 33.79 -9.29 -15.44
CA THR A 148 34.61 -8.66 -16.49
C THR A 148 36.09 -8.79 -16.14
#